data_AF-A0A8D0P6E8-F1
#
_entry.id   AF-A0A8D0P6E8-F1
#
_cell.length_a   1.000
_cell.length_b   1.000
_cell.length_c   1.000
_cell.angle_alpha   90.00
_cell.angle_beta   90.00
_cell.angle_gamma   90.00
#
_symmetry.space_group_name_H-M   'P 1'
#
loop_
_entity.id
_entity.type
_entity.pdbx_description
1 polymer ?
#
loop_
_entity_poly.entity_id
_entity_poly.type
_entity_poly.pdbx_seq_one_letter_code
_entity_poly.pdbx_strand_id
1 'polypeptide(L)'
;MAQRAVWLISHEPGTSPCGTIKFSRRYPTVEKRAKVFNGASYVPVPEDGPFLKALLFELRLLDDDKDFAESRDSCSHIRKTSIYGLPVGSEELWPVVAFLKNGMIYACVPLVEQTLSPHPPLISICGISQGFELLFGLQDFLYSGQKNDTDVNTKVSQLPDLLLQSCPFGTLLDANLQNSLDSINFTSVTHPQKQPAWKAGMYKGKPQVSISITEKVKSMQYDKQDIADTWQVVGAVTCKCDLEGSMPNVTISLSLPTNGSPLQDILVHPCVTSLDSAILTSSSIDPMDDSAFSGPYKFPLTPPLESFNLCYYTSQVPVPPILGFYQVKEEGVQLKITVNLKLHESVKNSFEFCEAHIPFYNRGPITHVEYKVSFGQIEVFREKSLLVWIIGQKFPKSMEISLSGTVTFGAKSHEKQPFDHICIGGTAYLKVNIFICFTTLEILPLFLNCIYLIDF
;
A
#
# COMPACT_ATOMS: atom_id res chain seq x y z
N MET A 1 -7.60 21.36 10.91
CA MET A 1 -6.92 20.76 9.75
C MET A 1 -7.80 20.92 8.53
N ALA A 2 -7.23 21.35 7.40
CA ALA A 2 -7.99 21.67 6.20
C ALA A 2 -7.12 21.51 4.94
N GLN A 3 -7.75 21.43 3.78
CA GLN A 3 -7.13 21.38 2.46
C GLN A 3 -7.21 22.77 1.81
N ARG A 4 -6.09 23.26 1.29
CA ARG A 4 -6.00 24.51 0.53
C ARG A 4 -6.60 24.34 -0.87
N ALA A 5 -6.35 23.19 -1.49
CA ALA A 5 -6.90 22.85 -2.79
C ALA A 5 -6.85 21.33 -3.07
N VAL A 6 -7.67 20.89 -4.03
CA VAL A 6 -7.85 19.48 -4.44
C VAL A 6 -7.97 19.42 -5.97
N TRP A 7 -7.37 18.40 -6.58
CA TRP A 7 -7.40 18.13 -8.00
C TRP A 7 -7.64 16.66 -8.29
N LEU A 8 -8.33 16.43 -9.41
CA LEU A 8 -8.46 15.13 -10.06
C LEU A 8 -8.04 15.31 -11.52
N ILE A 9 -7.04 14.53 -11.95
CA ILE A 9 -6.37 14.70 -13.23
C ILE A 9 -6.39 13.35 -13.95
N SER A 10 -6.88 13.28 -15.19
CA SER A 10 -6.68 12.09 -16.02
C SER A 10 -5.26 12.08 -16.56
N HIS A 11 -4.63 10.91 -16.55
CA HIS A 11 -3.36 10.67 -17.20
C HIS A 11 -3.62 9.84 -18.45
N GLU A 12 -3.30 10.41 -19.61
CA GLU A 12 -3.51 9.81 -20.92
C GLU A 12 -2.13 9.59 -21.55
N PRO A 13 -1.57 8.37 -21.49
CA PRO A 13 -0.23 8.11 -21.98
C PRO A 13 -0.14 8.36 -23.49
N GLY A 14 0.81 9.20 -23.92
CA GLY A 14 1.14 9.41 -25.34
C GLY A 14 0.33 10.50 -26.07
N THR A 15 -0.53 11.25 -25.37
CA THR A 15 -1.15 12.48 -25.90
C THR A 15 -0.59 13.68 -25.15
N SER A 16 -0.05 14.68 -25.85
CA SER A 16 0.35 15.95 -25.22
C SER A 16 -0.86 16.90 -25.14
N PRO A 17 -1.22 17.43 -23.96
CA PRO A 17 -0.56 17.24 -22.66
C PRO A 17 -0.89 15.88 -22.03
N CYS A 18 0.12 15.22 -21.45
CA CYS A 18 0.03 13.88 -20.83
C CYS A 18 -0.94 13.77 -19.62
N GLY A 19 -1.65 14.86 -19.31
CA GLY A 19 -2.80 14.80 -18.43
C GLY A 19 -3.79 15.94 -18.64
N THR A 20 -5.03 15.72 -18.22
CA THR A 20 -6.13 16.69 -18.29
C THR A 20 -6.77 16.84 -16.92
N ILE A 21 -6.94 18.08 -16.44
CA ILE A 21 -7.68 18.33 -15.19
C ILE A 21 -9.16 18.04 -15.43
N LYS A 22 -9.70 17.06 -14.72
CA LYS A 22 -11.13 16.69 -14.75
C LYS A 22 -11.92 17.44 -13.68
N PHE A 23 -11.28 17.72 -12.55
CA PHE A 23 -11.88 18.50 -11.46
C PHE A 23 -10.80 19.25 -10.68
N SER A 24 -11.11 20.48 -10.25
CA SER A 24 -10.28 21.27 -9.35
C SER A 24 -11.15 22.05 -8.37
N ARG A 25 -10.68 22.21 -7.13
CA ARG A 25 -11.31 23.07 -6.13
C ARG A 25 -10.26 23.73 -5.26
N ARG A 26 -10.34 25.05 -5.15
CA ARG A 26 -9.53 25.86 -4.24
C ARG A 26 -10.39 26.36 -3.08
N TYR A 27 -9.82 26.46 -1.89
CA TYR A 27 -10.49 26.94 -0.69
C TYR A 27 -9.89 28.28 -0.23
N PRO A 28 -10.42 29.42 -0.68
CA PRO A 28 -9.84 30.74 -0.40
C PRO A 28 -9.73 31.07 1.09
N THR A 29 -10.63 30.53 1.92
CA THR A 29 -10.59 30.68 3.38
C THR A 29 -9.37 30.00 3.99
N VAL A 30 -9.02 28.81 3.50
CA VAL A 30 -7.84 28.05 3.95
C VAL A 30 -6.57 28.70 3.41
N GLU A 31 -6.61 29.22 2.19
CA GLU A 31 -5.47 29.94 1.59
C GLU A 31 -5.09 31.19 2.39
N LYS A 32 -6.09 31.95 2.86
CA LYS A 32 -5.86 33.07 3.79
C LYS A 32 -5.21 32.62 5.09
N ARG A 33 -5.61 31.47 5.64
CA ARG A 33 -5.01 30.90 6.86
C ARG A 33 -3.58 30.45 6.62
N ALA A 34 -3.30 29.81 5.49
CA ALA A 34 -1.94 29.42 5.09
C ALA A 34 -1.02 30.64 5.04
N LYS A 35 -1.47 31.74 4.43
CA LYS A 35 -0.71 33.00 4.41
C LYS A 35 -0.37 33.53 5.81
N VAL A 36 -1.27 33.36 6.78
CA VAL A 36 -1.04 33.76 8.17
C VAL A 36 -0.05 32.83 8.88
N PHE A 37 -0.22 31.51 8.76
CA PHE A 37 0.63 30.54 9.45
C PHE A 37 2.03 30.40 8.86
N ASN A 38 2.14 30.39 7.53
CA ASN A 38 3.40 30.13 6.84
C ASN A 38 4.22 31.42 6.64
N GLY A 39 3.63 32.61 6.82
CA GLY A 39 4.34 33.89 6.83
C GLY A 39 5.22 34.11 5.60
N ALA A 40 6.52 34.36 5.81
CA ALA A 40 7.49 34.57 4.73
C ALA A 40 7.77 33.31 3.89
N SER A 41 7.43 32.12 4.39
CA SER A 41 7.55 30.84 3.67
C SER A 41 6.27 30.43 2.94
N TYR A 42 5.28 31.32 2.86
CA TYR A 42 4.02 31.06 2.17
C TYR A 42 4.22 31.09 0.65
N VAL A 43 3.82 30.01 -0.02
CA VAL A 43 3.75 29.92 -1.48
C VAL A 43 2.28 29.78 -1.90
N PRO A 44 1.73 30.66 -2.76
CA PRO A 44 0.33 30.59 -3.17
C PRO A 44 0.04 29.34 -4.01
N VAL A 45 -1.18 28.81 -3.89
CA VAL A 45 -1.64 27.72 -4.77
C VAL A 45 -1.70 28.25 -6.23
N PRO A 46 -0.96 27.64 -7.17
CA PRO A 46 -0.94 28.09 -8.56
C PRO A 46 -2.26 27.77 -9.29
N GLU A 47 -2.40 28.37 -10.48
CA GLU A 47 -3.45 28.01 -11.43
C GLU A 47 -3.28 26.57 -11.95
N ASP A 48 -4.35 26.05 -12.55
CA ASP A 48 -4.48 24.65 -12.96
C ASP A 48 -3.39 24.19 -13.94
N GLY A 49 -3.06 25.00 -14.96
CA GLY A 49 -2.01 24.68 -15.93
C GLY A 49 -0.60 24.56 -15.33
N PRO A 50 -0.09 25.59 -14.62
CA PRO A 50 1.20 25.52 -13.94
C PRO A 50 1.28 24.38 -12.91
N PHE A 51 0.21 24.15 -12.13
CA PHE A 51 0.15 23.04 -11.18
C PHE A 51 0.31 21.70 -11.88
N LEU A 52 -0.49 21.46 -12.92
CA LEU A 52 -0.47 20.22 -13.70
C LEU A 52 0.93 19.95 -14.27
N LYS A 53 1.57 20.96 -14.86
CA LYS A 53 2.92 20.83 -15.42
C LYS A 53 3.94 20.46 -14.35
N ALA A 54 3.93 21.14 -13.20
CA ALA A 54 4.85 20.86 -12.10
C ALA A 54 4.64 19.46 -11.51
N LEU A 55 3.39 19.03 -11.35
CA LEU A 55 3.07 17.71 -10.82
C LEU A 55 3.47 16.58 -11.78
N LEU A 56 3.17 16.71 -13.08
CA LEU A 56 3.59 15.73 -14.08
C LEU A 56 5.11 15.63 -14.18
N PHE A 57 5.83 16.74 -14.01
CA PHE A 57 7.30 16.75 -13.95
C PHE A 57 7.83 15.91 -12.78
N GLU A 58 7.30 16.11 -11.57
CA GLU A 58 7.70 15.37 -10.37
C GLU A 58 7.37 13.88 -10.47
N LEU A 59 6.19 13.55 -11.02
CA LEU A 59 5.75 12.17 -11.22
C LEU A 59 6.44 11.46 -12.40
N ARG A 60 7.33 12.13 -13.14
CA ARG A 60 7.98 11.63 -14.38
C ARG A 60 6.97 11.18 -15.45
N LEU A 61 5.90 11.96 -15.63
CA LEU A 61 4.82 11.70 -16.58
C LEU A 61 4.79 12.72 -17.73
N LEU A 62 5.84 13.54 -17.91
CA LEU A 62 5.96 14.41 -19.08
C LEU A 62 6.62 13.64 -20.24
N ASP A 63 6.11 13.82 -21.46
CA ASP A 63 6.63 13.20 -22.70
C ASP A 63 8.03 13.70 -23.10
N ASP A 64 8.54 14.75 -22.45
CA ASP A 64 9.93 15.19 -22.60
C ASP A 64 10.87 14.24 -21.86
N ASP A 65 11.17 13.15 -22.56
CA ASP A 65 12.08 12.07 -22.21
C ASP A 65 13.55 12.54 -22.31
N LYS A 66 13.91 13.57 -21.54
CA LYS A 66 15.29 14.06 -21.40
C LYS A 66 15.71 14.31 -19.94
N ASP A 67 16.76 13.57 -19.61
CA ASP A 67 17.81 13.82 -18.62
C ASP A 67 17.45 13.80 -17.13
N PHE A 68 18.34 13.17 -16.38
CA PHE A 68 18.46 13.29 -14.94
C PHE A 68 18.31 14.75 -14.53
N ALA A 69 17.30 15.06 -13.73
CA ALA A 69 17.11 16.37 -13.14
C ALA A 69 17.56 16.29 -11.68
N GLU A 70 18.66 16.95 -11.32
CA GLU A 70 19.23 16.88 -9.97
C GLU A 70 18.21 17.19 -8.87
N SER A 71 17.36 18.20 -9.08
CA SER A 71 16.28 18.59 -8.15
C SER A 71 15.23 17.51 -7.92
N ARG A 72 15.13 16.52 -8.82
CA ARG A 72 14.08 15.49 -8.87
C ARG A 72 14.64 14.09 -8.62
N ASP A 73 15.82 13.80 -9.16
CA ASP A 73 16.39 12.46 -9.34
C ASP A 73 17.64 12.21 -8.48
N SER A 74 18.12 13.22 -7.73
CA SER A 74 19.26 13.07 -6.82
C SER A 74 18.99 12.04 -5.72
N CYS A 75 20.02 11.26 -5.35
CA CYS A 75 19.98 10.32 -4.24
C CYS A 75 19.78 10.98 -2.86
N SER A 76 19.88 12.30 -2.77
CA SER A 76 19.52 13.06 -1.56
C SER A 76 17.99 13.13 -1.33
N HIS A 77 17.19 12.91 -2.37
CA HIS A 77 15.73 12.89 -2.28
C HIS A 77 15.22 11.45 -2.07
N ILE A 78 14.88 11.12 -0.84
CA ILE A 78 14.27 9.81 -0.50
C ILE A 78 12.82 9.80 -1.00
N ARG A 79 12.58 9.30 -2.22
CA ARG A 79 11.24 9.09 -2.80
C ARG A 79 10.52 7.89 -2.17
N LYS A 80 10.22 7.95 -0.88
CA LYS A 80 9.46 6.89 -0.17
C LYS A 80 8.01 7.27 0.11
N THR A 81 7.57 8.47 -0.27
CA THR A 81 6.27 9.03 0.12
C THR A 81 5.52 9.63 -1.06
N SER A 82 4.19 9.55 -1.03
CA SER A 82 3.27 10.25 -1.95
C SER A 82 3.12 11.74 -1.61
N ILE A 83 4.20 12.39 -1.18
CA ILE A 83 4.26 13.78 -0.70
C ILE A 83 5.42 14.47 -1.41
N TYR A 84 5.14 15.59 -2.06
CA TYR A 84 6.04 16.28 -2.96
C TYR A 84 6.15 17.76 -2.62
N GLY A 85 7.29 18.36 -2.94
CA GLY A 85 7.42 19.80 -3.13
C GLY A 85 7.35 20.08 -4.63
N LEU A 86 6.45 20.96 -5.06
CA LEU A 86 6.30 21.30 -6.47
C LEU A 86 6.97 22.65 -6.75
N PRO A 87 7.84 22.75 -7.76
CA PRO A 87 8.41 24.04 -8.14
C PRO A 87 7.33 24.94 -8.75
N VAL A 88 7.09 26.10 -8.14
CA VAL A 88 6.14 27.13 -8.60
C VAL A 88 6.91 28.45 -8.74
N GLY A 89 7.42 28.71 -9.95
CA GLY A 89 8.29 29.87 -10.18
C GLY A 89 9.65 29.68 -9.52
N SER A 90 10.03 30.59 -8.62
CA SER A 90 11.26 30.50 -7.81
C SER A 90 11.05 29.88 -6.43
N GLU A 91 9.81 29.52 -6.09
CA GLU A 91 9.43 28.98 -4.78
C GLU A 91 8.96 27.53 -4.91
N GLU A 92 8.87 26.84 -3.78
CA GLU A 92 8.41 25.45 -3.70
C GLU A 92 7.05 25.39 -2.99
N LEU A 93 6.02 24.92 -3.69
CA LEU A 93 4.74 24.61 -3.07
C LEU A 93 4.86 23.28 -2.34
N TRP A 94 4.86 23.33 -1.01
CA TRP A 94 4.96 22.16 -0.16
C TRP A 94 4.02 22.25 1.05
N PRO A 95 3.45 21.13 1.53
CA PRO A 95 3.47 19.79 0.93
C PRO A 95 2.34 19.62 -0.10
N VAL A 96 2.59 18.84 -1.14
CA VAL A 96 1.57 18.36 -2.08
C VAL A 96 1.44 16.86 -1.92
N VAL A 97 0.24 16.40 -1.55
CA VAL A 97 -0.07 14.97 -1.46
C VAL A 97 -0.59 14.53 -2.81
N ALA A 98 0.05 13.56 -3.47
CA ALA A 98 -0.41 13.08 -4.77
C ALA A 98 -0.09 11.60 -5.03
N PHE A 99 -0.97 10.91 -5.76
CA PHE A 99 -0.69 9.54 -6.24
C PHE A 99 -1.44 9.24 -7.54
N LEU A 100 -0.87 8.34 -8.36
CA LEU A 100 -1.45 7.82 -9.58
C LEU A 100 -2.12 6.47 -9.33
N LYS A 101 -3.40 6.35 -9.67
CA LYS A 101 -4.16 5.09 -9.57
C LYS A 101 -5.18 5.01 -10.69
N ASN A 102 -5.26 3.85 -11.37
CA ASN A 102 -6.23 3.57 -12.42
C ASN A 102 -6.26 4.63 -13.56
N GLY A 103 -5.10 5.19 -13.91
CA GLY A 103 -5.01 6.24 -14.94
C GLY A 103 -5.45 7.64 -14.48
N MET A 104 -5.72 7.82 -13.19
CA MET A 104 -6.09 9.11 -12.59
C MET A 104 -5.06 9.52 -11.53
N ILE A 105 -4.66 10.79 -11.53
CA ILE A 105 -3.84 11.39 -10.49
C ILE A 105 -4.76 12.13 -9.52
N TYR A 106 -4.66 11.75 -8.25
CA TYR A 106 -5.36 12.35 -7.12
C TYR A 106 -4.36 13.26 -6.41
N ALA A 107 -4.68 14.54 -6.25
CA ALA A 107 -3.78 15.48 -5.61
C ALA A 107 -4.50 16.46 -4.69
N CYS A 108 -3.87 16.83 -3.57
CA CYS A 108 -4.33 17.91 -2.71
C CYS A 108 -3.16 18.63 -2.05
N VAL A 109 -3.41 19.86 -1.61
CA VAL A 109 -2.45 20.67 -0.86
C VAL A 109 -3.03 20.89 0.54
N PRO A 110 -2.54 20.21 1.58
CA PRO A 110 -3.01 20.44 2.94
C PRO A 110 -2.50 21.75 3.53
N LEU A 111 -3.25 22.28 4.50
CA LEU A 111 -2.81 23.39 5.33
C LEU A 111 -1.79 22.90 6.36
N VAL A 112 -0.64 23.58 6.42
CA VAL A 112 0.35 23.42 7.48
C VAL A 112 0.22 24.58 8.45
N GLU A 113 -0.19 24.31 9.69
CA GLU A 113 -0.46 25.32 10.72
C GLU A 113 0.83 25.75 11.46
N GLN A 114 1.93 25.92 10.72
CA GLN A 114 3.26 26.34 11.22
C GLN A 114 4.15 26.86 10.08
N THR A 115 5.33 27.41 10.42
CA THR A 115 6.33 27.85 9.44
C THR A 115 6.87 26.67 8.60
N LEU A 116 7.12 26.90 7.30
CA LEU A 116 7.62 25.87 6.38
C LEU A 116 9.14 25.85 6.22
N SER A 117 9.85 26.84 6.76
CA SER A 117 11.32 26.89 6.69
C SER A 117 11.92 26.86 8.10
N PRO A 118 12.56 25.75 8.52
CA PRO A 118 12.71 24.48 7.80
C PRO A 118 11.41 23.65 7.76
N HIS A 119 11.34 22.66 6.85
CA HIS A 119 10.17 21.80 6.72
C HIS A 119 9.89 21.04 8.02
N PRO A 120 8.65 21.08 8.53
CA PRO A 120 8.26 20.21 9.64
C PRO A 120 8.37 18.72 9.29
N PRO A 121 8.60 17.86 10.28
CA PRO A 121 8.46 16.42 10.11
C PRO A 121 7.06 16.06 9.59
N LEU A 122 6.97 15.23 8.55
CA LEU A 122 5.69 14.88 7.91
C LEU A 122 4.68 14.30 8.91
N ILE A 123 5.15 13.55 9.91
CA ILE A 123 4.32 12.94 10.95
C ILE A 123 3.62 13.97 11.86
N SER A 124 4.15 15.20 11.97
CA SER A 124 3.51 16.26 12.76
C SER A 124 2.42 17.02 11.99
N ILE A 125 2.27 16.76 10.69
CA ILE A 125 1.36 17.50 9.81
C ILE A 125 0.12 16.66 9.58
N CYS A 126 -0.82 16.71 10.53
CA CYS A 126 -2.04 15.91 10.47
C CYS A 126 -2.91 16.21 9.21
N GLY A 127 -2.75 17.39 8.60
CA GLY A 127 -3.40 17.73 7.32
C GLY A 127 -3.01 16.80 6.16
N ILE A 128 -1.83 16.18 6.21
CA ILE A 128 -1.39 15.17 5.22
C ILE A 128 -2.25 13.92 5.31
N SER A 129 -2.48 13.39 6.51
CA SER A 129 -3.33 12.21 6.73
C SER A 129 -4.77 12.48 6.28
N GLN A 130 -5.33 13.65 6.60
CA GLN A 130 -6.64 14.06 6.09
C GLN A 130 -6.66 14.24 4.57
N GLY A 131 -5.54 14.68 3.98
CA GLY A 131 -5.39 14.77 2.54
C GLY A 131 -5.49 13.40 1.89
N PHE A 132 -4.77 12.41 2.41
CA PHE A 132 -4.90 11.02 1.95
C PHE A 132 -6.31 10.49 2.13
N GLU A 133 -6.93 10.72 3.29
CA GLU A 133 -8.29 10.27 3.57
C GLU A 133 -9.31 10.82 2.56
N LEU A 134 -9.22 12.12 2.25
CA LEU A 134 -10.05 12.75 1.22
C LEU A 134 -9.78 12.16 -0.17
N LEU A 135 -8.52 12.00 -0.56
CA LEU A 135 -8.17 11.50 -1.89
C LEU A 135 -8.56 10.02 -2.08
N PHE A 136 -8.44 9.20 -1.05
CA PHE A 136 -8.93 7.82 -1.07
C PHE A 136 -10.46 7.77 -1.11
N GLY A 137 -11.16 8.61 -0.35
CA GLY A 137 -12.62 8.73 -0.44
C GLY A 137 -13.10 9.12 -1.85
N LEU A 138 -12.39 10.04 -2.52
CA LEU A 138 -12.64 10.38 -3.92
C LEU A 138 -12.39 9.20 -4.86
N GLN A 139 -11.30 8.47 -4.66
CA GLN A 139 -10.99 7.28 -5.46
C GLN A 139 -12.08 6.21 -5.31
N ASP A 140 -12.48 5.90 -4.07
CA ASP A 140 -13.48 4.87 -3.79
C ASP A 140 -14.85 5.25 -4.36
N PHE A 141 -15.23 6.54 -4.24
CA PHE A 141 -16.46 7.05 -4.86
C PHE A 141 -16.45 6.91 -6.38
N LEU A 142 -15.38 7.34 -7.06
CA LEU A 142 -15.31 7.26 -8.52
C LEU A 142 -15.39 5.82 -9.01
N TYR A 143 -14.75 4.88 -8.29
CA TYR A 143 -14.67 3.47 -8.68
C TYR A 143 -15.68 2.54 -8.00
N SER A 144 -16.68 3.07 -7.28
CA SER A 144 -17.80 2.26 -6.75
C SER A 144 -18.73 1.79 -7.89
N GLY A 145 -18.99 0.48 -8.04
CA GLY A 145 -19.95 -0.03 -9.04
C GLY A 145 -19.38 -0.37 -10.44
N GLN A 146 -20.22 -0.25 -11.49
CA GLN A 146 -19.84 -0.66 -12.85
C GLN A 146 -18.84 0.30 -13.50
N LYS A 147 -17.93 -0.28 -14.28
CA LYS A 147 -16.75 0.40 -14.84
C LYS A 147 -17.01 0.80 -16.29
N ASN A 148 -17.58 1.98 -16.49
CA ASN A 148 -17.58 2.63 -17.80
C ASN A 148 -17.18 4.11 -17.65
N ASP A 149 -16.60 4.70 -18.71
CA ASP A 149 -16.10 6.07 -18.66
C ASP A 149 -17.23 7.10 -18.48
N THR A 150 -18.44 6.78 -18.93
CA THR A 150 -19.63 7.61 -18.78
C THR A 150 -20.05 7.77 -17.31
N ASP A 151 -19.96 6.70 -16.53
CA ASP A 151 -20.28 6.64 -15.11
C ASP A 151 -19.27 7.47 -14.31
N VAL A 152 -17.98 7.36 -14.64
CA VAL A 152 -16.92 8.17 -14.02
C VAL A 152 -17.16 9.66 -14.28
N ASN A 153 -17.44 10.06 -15.52
CA ASN A 153 -17.72 11.46 -15.84
C ASN A 153 -18.97 11.99 -15.12
N THR A 154 -20.01 11.15 -14.98
CA THR A 154 -21.22 11.49 -14.22
C THR A 154 -20.88 11.73 -12.75
N LYS A 155 -20.09 10.85 -12.13
CA LYS A 155 -19.65 11.02 -10.75
C LYS A 155 -18.75 12.24 -10.55
N VAL A 156 -17.83 12.51 -11.48
CA VAL A 156 -17.00 13.71 -11.45
C VAL A 156 -17.87 14.98 -11.43
N SER A 157 -18.98 14.99 -12.19
CA SER A 157 -19.91 16.12 -12.19
C SER A 157 -20.63 16.35 -10.85
N GLN A 158 -20.73 15.31 -10.00
CA GLN A 158 -21.34 15.38 -8.66
C GLN A 158 -20.37 15.84 -7.56
N LEU A 159 -19.05 15.80 -7.82
CA LEU A 159 -18.03 16.17 -6.84
C LEU A 159 -18.15 17.59 -6.26
N PRO A 160 -18.53 18.64 -7.02
CA PRO A 160 -18.68 19.99 -6.47
C PRO A 160 -19.67 20.05 -5.29
N ASP A 161 -20.84 19.47 -5.45
CA ASP A 161 -21.91 19.46 -4.43
C ASP A 161 -21.52 18.55 -3.27
N LEU A 162 -20.92 17.40 -3.57
CA LEU A 162 -20.50 16.44 -2.57
C LEU A 162 -19.41 17.01 -1.66
N LEU A 163 -18.38 17.63 -2.23
CA LEU A 163 -17.31 18.28 -1.46
C LEU A 163 -17.79 19.50 -0.69
N LEU A 164 -18.93 20.12 -1.07
CA LEU A 164 -19.51 21.19 -0.26
C LEU A 164 -20.05 20.66 1.07
N GLN A 165 -20.55 19.42 1.10
CA GLN A 165 -21.06 18.77 2.31
C GLN A 165 -19.96 18.04 3.09
N SER A 166 -19.13 17.28 2.37
CA SER A 166 -18.12 16.40 2.96
C SER A 166 -16.83 17.14 3.31
N CYS A 167 -16.50 18.25 2.61
CA CYS A 167 -15.30 19.05 2.86
C CYS A 167 -15.55 20.58 2.88
N PRO A 168 -16.53 21.08 3.66
CA PRO A 168 -16.87 22.50 3.70
C PRO A 168 -15.67 23.35 4.13
N PHE A 169 -15.43 24.44 3.40
CA PHE A 169 -14.31 25.34 3.62
C PHE A 169 -12.95 24.62 3.74
N GLY A 170 -12.80 23.48 3.05
CA GLY A 170 -11.59 22.67 3.02
C GLY A 170 -11.41 21.75 4.23
N THR A 171 -12.34 21.74 5.19
CA THR A 171 -12.26 20.85 6.37
C THR A 171 -13.02 19.57 6.07
N LEU A 172 -12.32 18.44 6.03
CA LEU A 172 -12.95 17.13 5.83
C LEU A 172 -13.81 16.78 7.05
N LEU A 173 -15.10 16.54 6.82
CA LEU A 173 -16.05 16.09 7.82
C LEU A 173 -16.33 14.58 7.69
N ASP A 174 -16.46 14.10 6.45
CA ASP A 174 -16.67 12.68 6.14
C ASP A 174 -15.95 12.32 4.84
N ALA A 175 -15.19 11.22 4.87
CA ALA A 175 -14.52 10.68 3.69
C ALA A 175 -15.40 9.69 2.91
N ASN A 176 -16.51 9.21 3.50
CA ASN A 176 -17.49 8.35 2.82
C ASN A 176 -18.43 9.20 1.96
N LEU A 177 -17.93 9.53 0.77
CA LEU A 177 -18.62 10.32 -0.23
C LEU A 177 -19.90 9.62 -0.76
N GLN A 178 -19.98 8.28 -0.72
CA GLN A 178 -21.17 7.55 -1.16
C GLN A 178 -22.37 7.84 -0.23
N ASN A 179 -22.16 7.80 1.08
CA ASN A 179 -23.21 8.09 2.08
C ASN A 179 -23.70 9.55 1.97
N SER A 180 -22.79 10.47 1.66
CA SER A 180 -23.13 11.89 1.47
C SER A 180 -24.06 12.08 0.26
N LEU A 181 -23.83 11.34 -0.85
CA LEU A 181 -24.69 11.39 -2.03
C LEU A 181 -26.11 10.88 -1.73
N ASP A 182 -26.23 9.80 -0.95
CA ASP A 182 -27.55 9.28 -0.55
C ASP A 182 -28.32 10.29 0.30
N SER A 183 -27.63 11.07 1.13
CA SER A 183 -28.25 12.15 1.93
C SER A 183 -28.79 13.31 1.07
N ILE A 184 -28.18 13.61 -0.08
CA ILE A 184 -28.63 14.65 -1.03
C ILE A 184 -29.97 14.28 -1.67
N ASN A 185 -30.19 12.99 -1.90
CA ASN A 185 -31.40 12.49 -2.57
C ASN A 185 -32.62 12.33 -1.63
N PHE A 186 -32.45 12.48 -0.31
CA PHE A 186 -33.56 12.44 0.66
C PHE A 186 -34.03 13.86 1.04
N THR A 187 -35.12 14.32 0.42
CA THR A 187 -35.85 15.50 0.88
C THR A 187 -36.60 15.21 2.18
N SER A 188 -36.09 15.75 3.29
CA SER A 188 -36.71 15.83 4.63
C SER A 188 -37.04 14.50 5.33
N VAL A 189 -36.83 14.46 6.66
CA VAL A 189 -37.78 13.95 7.68
C VAL A 189 -37.03 13.83 9.02
N THR A 190 -37.60 14.51 10.03
CA THR A 190 -37.50 14.34 11.50
C THR A 190 -36.17 13.89 12.12
N HIS A 191 -35.67 14.72 13.07
CA HIS A 191 -34.58 14.44 14.02
C HIS A 191 -33.87 13.09 13.85
N PRO A 192 -32.65 13.05 13.29
CA PRO A 192 -31.91 11.81 13.21
C PRO A 192 -31.65 11.35 14.65
N GLN A 193 -32.16 10.17 15.03
CA GLN A 193 -31.47 9.40 16.07
C GLN A 193 -29.99 9.41 15.69
N LYS A 194 -29.10 9.75 16.64
CA LYS A 194 -27.65 9.85 16.41
C LYS A 194 -27.12 8.52 15.85
N GLN A 195 -27.17 8.36 14.54
CA GLN A 195 -26.61 7.22 13.83
C GLN A 195 -25.15 7.56 13.50
N PRO A 196 -24.23 6.60 13.66
CA PRO A 196 -22.84 6.83 13.29
C PRO A 196 -22.71 7.09 11.79
N ALA A 197 -21.76 7.93 11.39
CA ALA A 197 -21.54 8.33 9.99
C ALA A 197 -21.33 7.13 9.03
N TRP A 198 -20.78 6.02 9.54
CA TRP A 198 -20.55 4.79 8.77
C TRP A 198 -21.78 3.89 8.61
N LYS A 199 -22.97 4.30 9.06
CA LYS A 199 -24.21 3.53 8.96
C LYS A 199 -25.35 4.33 8.33
N ALA A 200 -25.33 4.47 7.01
CA ALA A 200 -26.32 5.22 6.23
C ALA A 200 -27.56 4.39 5.80
N GLY A 201 -27.92 3.32 6.53
CA GLY A 201 -29.07 2.50 6.16
C GLY A 201 -29.36 1.31 7.08
N MET A 202 -30.43 0.58 6.76
CA MET A 202 -30.84 -0.64 7.47
C MET A 202 -30.73 -1.84 6.53
N TYR A 203 -30.03 -2.88 6.95
CA TYR A 203 -30.04 -4.17 6.26
C TYR A 203 -31.41 -4.85 6.44
N LYS A 204 -31.95 -5.38 5.33
CA LYS A 204 -33.18 -6.18 5.30
C LYS A 204 -32.83 -7.53 4.67
N GLY A 205 -32.79 -8.59 5.44
CA GLY A 205 -32.37 -9.89 4.95
C GLY A 205 -31.95 -10.83 6.07
N LYS A 206 -31.55 -12.05 5.69
CA LYS A 206 -31.10 -13.06 6.65
C LYS A 206 -29.84 -12.56 7.37
N PRO A 207 -29.80 -12.60 8.71
CA PRO A 207 -28.63 -12.17 9.44
C PRO A 207 -27.43 -13.08 9.15
N GLN A 208 -26.29 -12.49 8.79
CA GLN A 208 -25.04 -13.19 8.50
C GLN A 208 -23.83 -12.34 8.90
N VAL A 209 -22.82 -12.98 9.47
CA VAL A 209 -21.52 -12.36 9.72
C VAL A 209 -20.46 -13.16 8.95
N SER A 210 -19.67 -12.48 8.15
CA SER A 210 -18.52 -13.03 7.45
C SER A 210 -17.26 -12.36 7.98
N ILE A 211 -16.27 -13.17 8.34
CA ILE A 211 -14.96 -12.73 8.80
C ILE A 211 -13.92 -13.41 7.94
N SER A 212 -12.95 -12.63 7.48
CA SER A 212 -11.77 -13.11 6.78
C SER A 212 -10.54 -12.50 7.43
N ILE A 213 -9.47 -13.28 7.54
CA ILE A 213 -8.19 -12.80 8.04
C ILE A 213 -7.18 -12.99 6.92
N THR A 214 -6.39 -11.98 6.64
CA THR A 214 -5.34 -12.03 5.63
C THR A 214 -4.05 -11.59 6.27
N GLU A 215 -3.07 -12.48 6.34
CA GLU A 215 -1.72 -12.16 6.82
C GLU A 215 -0.76 -12.07 5.65
N LYS A 216 0.18 -11.12 5.72
CA LYS A 216 1.28 -10.98 4.79
C LYS A 216 2.59 -10.98 5.56
N VAL A 217 3.43 -11.98 5.32
CA VAL A 217 4.79 -11.96 5.85
C VAL A 217 5.72 -11.35 4.82
N LYS A 218 6.46 -10.34 5.27
CA LYS A 218 7.60 -9.78 4.54
C LYS A 218 8.85 -10.31 5.20
N SER A 219 9.75 -10.91 4.44
CA SER A 219 11.02 -11.41 4.95
C SER A 219 12.15 -11.03 4.02
N MET A 220 13.26 -10.60 4.61
CA MET A 220 14.55 -10.40 3.98
C MET A 220 15.59 -11.27 4.67
N GLN A 221 16.19 -12.18 3.92
CA GLN A 221 17.22 -13.09 4.42
C GLN A 221 18.50 -12.84 3.61
N TYR A 222 19.60 -12.63 4.32
CA TYR A 222 20.89 -12.24 3.77
C TYR A 222 21.93 -13.36 3.87
N ASP A 223 21.73 -14.32 4.80
CA ASP A 223 22.68 -15.40 5.08
C ASP A 223 24.12 -14.90 5.32
N LYS A 224 24.25 -13.72 5.95
CA LYS A 224 25.53 -13.10 6.31
C LYS A 224 25.63 -13.02 7.83
N GLN A 225 26.80 -13.37 8.39
CA GLN A 225 27.01 -13.31 9.84
C GLN A 225 26.87 -11.89 10.41
N ASP A 226 27.21 -10.88 9.61
CA ASP A 226 27.21 -9.46 10.02
C ASP A 226 25.85 -8.77 9.81
N ILE A 227 24.91 -9.38 9.09
CA ILE A 227 23.61 -8.80 8.77
C ILE A 227 22.51 -9.77 9.19
N ALA A 228 21.75 -9.40 10.22
CA ALA A 228 20.63 -10.19 10.68
C ALA A 228 19.51 -10.24 9.64
N ASP A 229 18.96 -11.43 9.42
CA ASP A 229 17.71 -11.61 8.69
C ASP A 229 16.58 -10.85 9.40
N THR A 230 15.65 -10.31 8.61
CA THR A 230 14.51 -9.56 9.14
C THR A 230 13.21 -10.09 8.55
N TRP A 231 12.16 -10.12 9.36
CA TRP A 231 10.83 -10.42 8.87
C TRP A 231 9.77 -9.78 9.75
N GLN A 232 8.57 -9.60 9.20
CA GLN A 232 7.43 -9.03 9.89
C GLN A 232 6.15 -9.60 9.29
N VAL A 233 5.20 -9.93 10.17
CA VAL A 233 3.83 -10.27 9.76
C VAL A 233 2.97 -9.02 9.81
N VAL A 234 2.21 -8.78 8.75
CA VAL A 234 1.18 -7.73 8.69
C VAL A 234 -0.15 -8.40 8.41
N GLY A 235 -1.07 -8.35 9.35
CA GLY A 235 -2.41 -8.93 9.24
C GLY A 235 -3.50 -7.88 9.04
N ALA A 236 -4.59 -8.31 8.41
CA ALA A 236 -5.82 -7.55 8.28
C ALA A 236 -7.01 -8.47 8.59
N VAL A 237 -7.93 -7.98 9.44
CA VAL A 237 -9.20 -8.64 9.71
C VAL A 237 -10.29 -7.91 8.94
N THR A 238 -10.88 -8.57 7.95
CA THR A 238 -12.00 -8.05 7.16
C THR A 238 -13.30 -8.63 7.68
N CYS A 239 -14.32 -7.78 7.81
CA CYS A 239 -15.62 -8.16 8.31
C CYS A 239 -16.73 -7.68 7.37
N LYS A 240 -17.81 -8.47 7.27
CA LYS A 240 -19.09 -8.05 6.71
C LYS A 240 -20.19 -8.51 7.66
N CYS A 241 -21.00 -7.57 8.14
CA CYS A 241 -22.09 -7.84 9.08
C CYS A 241 -23.42 -7.47 8.43
N ASP A 242 -24.07 -8.47 7.86
CA ASP A 242 -25.43 -8.38 7.35
C ASP A 242 -26.39 -8.58 8.53
N LEU A 243 -26.71 -7.55 9.30
CA LEU A 243 -27.50 -7.66 10.54
C LEU A 243 -28.71 -6.72 10.54
N GLU A 244 -29.88 -7.24 10.91
CA GLU A 244 -31.09 -6.44 11.05
C GLU A 244 -31.04 -5.52 12.29
N GLY A 245 -31.70 -4.35 12.19
CA GLY A 245 -31.83 -3.39 13.29
C GLY A 245 -31.06 -2.08 13.09
N SER A 246 -31.49 -1.04 13.81
CA SER A 246 -30.91 0.31 13.70
C SER A 246 -29.50 0.40 14.28
N MET A 247 -29.13 -0.43 15.26
CA MET A 247 -27.81 -0.39 15.90
C MET A 247 -27.41 -1.76 16.51
N PRO A 248 -27.06 -2.77 15.69
CA PRO A 248 -26.62 -4.06 16.20
C PRO A 248 -25.25 -3.88 16.88
N ASN A 249 -25.17 -4.26 18.14
CA ASN A 249 -23.91 -4.33 18.87
C ASN A 249 -23.30 -5.71 18.63
N VAL A 250 -22.14 -5.74 17.98
CA VAL A 250 -21.39 -6.96 17.69
C VAL A 250 -20.09 -6.90 18.45
N THR A 251 -19.65 -8.00 19.03
CA THR A 251 -18.28 -8.12 19.56
C THR A 251 -17.55 -9.21 18.80
N ILE A 252 -16.49 -8.83 18.09
CA ILE A 252 -15.59 -9.77 17.44
C ILE A 252 -14.43 -10.02 18.39
N SER A 253 -14.15 -11.29 18.68
CA SER A 253 -13.02 -11.69 19.54
C SER A 253 -11.99 -12.45 18.70
N LEU A 254 -10.77 -11.94 18.65
CA LEU A 254 -9.63 -12.59 18.01
C LEU A 254 -8.76 -13.23 19.10
N SER A 255 -8.68 -14.55 19.09
CA SER A 255 -7.85 -15.31 20.03
C SER A 255 -6.57 -15.76 19.33
N LEU A 256 -5.43 -15.65 20.03
CA LEU A 256 -4.18 -16.19 19.56
C LEU A 256 -4.09 -17.70 19.88
N PRO A 257 -3.37 -18.49 19.06
CA PRO A 257 -2.96 -19.84 19.42
C PRO A 257 -2.16 -19.87 20.72
N THR A 258 -2.07 -21.02 21.39
CA THR A 258 -1.37 -21.19 22.69
C THR A 258 0.09 -20.72 22.69
N ASN A 259 0.76 -20.75 21.53
CA ASN A 259 2.12 -20.26 21.33
C ASN A 259 2.18 -19.11 20.30
N GLY A 260 1.06 -18.43 20.08
CA GLY A 260 0.96 -17.32 19.15
C GLY A 260 1.68 -16.10 19.69
N SER A 261 2.45 -15.44 18.84
CA SER A 261 3.07 -14.17 19.19
C SER A 261 2.01 -13.10 19.41
N PRO A 262 2.19 -12.21 20.40
CA PRO A 262 1.27 -11.11 20.64
C PRO A 262 1.14 -10.21 19.40
N LEU A 263 -0.03 -9.62 19.24
CA LEU A 263 -0.29 -8.63 18.20
C LEU A 263 0.25 -7.26 18.63
N GLN A 264 0.86 -6.56 17.68
CA GLN A 264 1.48 -5.26 17.81
C GLN A 264 0.83 -4.27 16.82
N ASP A 265 1.06 -2.96 17.02
CA ASP A 265 0.62 -1.87 16.15
C ASP A 265 -0.84 -1.99 15.64
N ILE A 266 -1.77 -2.32 16.54
CA ILE A 266 -3.15 -2.62 16.16
C ILE A 266 -3.86 -1.32 15.78
N LEU A 267 -4.27 -1.21 14.52
CA LEU A 267 -5.06 -0.10 14.00
C LEU A 267 -6.50 -0.58 13.81
N VAL A 268 -7.45 0.04 14.49
CA VAL A 268 -8.87 -0.37 14.46
C VAL A 268 -9.73 0.58 13.64
N HIS A 269 -10.78 0.02 13.05
CA HIS A 269 -11.79 0.79 12.35
C HIS A 269 -12.57 1.70 13.32
N PRO A 270 -12.96 2.92 12.91
CA PRO A 270 -13.74 3.85 13.75
C PRO A 270 -15.06 3.30 14.29
N CYS A 271 -15.58 2.20 13.72
CA CYS A 271 -16.80 1.57 14.19
C CYS A 271 -16.65 0.83 15.53
N VAL A 272 -15.40 0.62 15.98
CA VAL A 272 -15.10 0.00 17.27
C VAL A 272 -15.37 1.02 18.39
N THR A 273 -16.29 0.70 19.28
CA THR A 273 -16.82 1.65 20.27
C THR A 273 -15.97 1.78 21.52
N SER A 274 -15.17 0.76 21.82
CA SER A 274 -14.22 0.77 22.93
C SER A 274 -13.11 -0.22 22.65
N LEU A 275 -11.87 0.22 22.82
CA LEU A 275 -10.73 -0.68 22.79
C LEU A 275 -10.35 -1.04 24.21
N ASP A 276 -10.12 -2.33 24.47
CA ASP A 276 -9.64 -2.77 25.79
C ASP A 276 -8.29 -2.10 26.07
N SER A 277 -8.09 -1.61 27.29
CA SER A 277 -6.86 -0.90 27.68
C SER A 277 -5.63 -1.78 27.48
N ALA A 278 -5.78 -3.11 27.57
CA ALA A 278 -4.72 -4.08 27.31
C ALA A 278 -4.24 -4.11 25.84
N ILE A 279 -5.09 -3.69 24.89
CA ILE A 279 -4.76 -3.59 23.46
C ILE A 279 -4.00 -2.28 23.17
N LEU A 280 -4.28 -1.22 23.95
CA LEU A 280 -3.57 0.05 23.85
C LEU A 280 -2.17 0.00 24.50
N THR A 281 -1.97 -0.88 25.48
CA THR A 281 -0.67 -1.06 26.14
C THR A 281 0.30 -1.96 25.36
N SER A 282 -0.21 -2.84 24.47
CA SER A 282 0.66 -3.66 23.60
C SER A 282 1.37 -2.87 22.49
N SER A 283 1.06 -1.57 22.37
CA SER A 283 1.76 -0.62 21.49
C SER A 283 2.95 0.06 22.15
N SER A 284 3.18 -0.16 23.46
CA SER A 284 4.27 0.49 24.19
C SER A 284 5.60 -0.26 23.97
N ILE A 285 6.58 0.48 23.45
CA ILE A 285 7.91 -0.02 23.08
C ILE A 285 8.82 0.09 24.33
N ASP A 286 8.44 -0.53 25.45
CA ASP A 286 9.37 -0.69 26.56
C ASP A 286 10.10 -2.03 26.39
N PRO A 287 11.40 -2.05 26.02
CA PRO A 287 12.15 -3.27 25.73
C PRO A 287 12.43 -4.15 26.97
N MET A 288 11.86 -3.77 28.13
CA MET A 288 12.10 -4.40 29.43
C MET A 288 10.83 -4.96 30.07
N ASP A 289 9.66 -4.78 29.46
CA ASP A 289 8.39 -5.30 29.96
C ASP A 289 7.94 -6.53 29.16
N ASP A 290 8.08 -7.71 29.77
CA ASP A 290 7.74 -9.02 29.20
C ASP A 290 6.22 -9.31 29.26
N SER A 291 5.40 -8.33 29.67
CA SER A 291 3.95 -8.48 29.83
C SER A 291 3.15 -8.20 28.55
N ALA A 292 3.56 -8.82 27.43
CA ALA A 292 2.81 -8.70 26.19
C ALA A 292 1.42 -9.39 26.33
N PHE A 293 0.35 -8.62 26.15
CA PHE A 293 -1.02 -9.14 26.21
C PHE A 293 -1.24 -10.17 25.08
N SER A 294 -1.52 -11.42 25.45
CA SER A 294 -1.83 -12.53 24.55
C SER A 294 -3.28 -13.02 24.66
N GLY A 295 -4.12 -12.28 25.40
CA GLY A 295 -5.53 -12.60 25.60
C GLY A 295 -6.37 -12.37 24.33
N PRO A 296 -7.67 -12.73 24.38
CA PRO A 296 -8.56 -12.47 23.25
C PRO A 296 -8.72 -10.96 23.04
N TYR A 297 -8.35 -10.48 21.85
CA TYR A 297 -8.56 -9.11 21.43
C TYR A 297 -10.04 -8.92 21.09
N LYS A 298 -10.74 -8.11 21.89
CA LYS A 298 -12.17 -7.88 21.74
C LYS A 298 -12.42 -6.54 21.06
N PHE A 299 -13.21 -6.58 20.00
CA PHE A 299 -13.63 -5.42 19.23
C PHE A 299 -15.16 -5.31 19.32
N PRO A 300 -15.71 -4.62 20.33
CA PRO A 300 -17.11 -4.24 20.34
C PRO A 300 -17.34 -3.14 19.30
N LEU A 301 -18.31 -3.33 18.41
CA LEU A 301 -18.55 -2.43 17.28
C LEU A 301 -20.04 -2.31 16.90
N THR A 302 -20.35 -1.21 16.21
CA THR A 302 -21.57 -1.09 15.39
C THR A 302 -21.15 -1.12 13.93
N PRO A 303 -21.25 -2.26 13.23
CA PRO A 303 -20.63 -2.45 11.92
C PRO A 303 -21.28 -1.59 10.81
N PRO A 304 -20.49 -1.14 9.83
CA PRO A 304 -20.97 -0.73 8.51
C PRO A 304 -21.77 -1.83 7.80
N LEU A 305 -22.58 -1.44 6.80
CA LEU A 305 -23.34 -2.38 5.95
C LEU A 305 -22.45 -3.12 4.96
N GLU A 306 -21.43 -2.44 4.44
CA GLU A 306 -20.51 -3.00 3.45
C GLU A 306 -19.40 -3.81 4.12
N SER A 307 -18.62 -4.53 3.32
CA SER A 307 -17.41 -5.18 3.82
C SER A 307 -16.35 -4.12 4.15
N PHE A 308 -15.72 -4.24 5.31
CA PHE A 308 -14.73 -3.29 5.80
C PHE A 308 -13.59 -4.01 6.53
N ASN A 309 -12.44 -3.35 6.63
CA ASN A 309 -11.34 -3.85 7.46
C ASN A 309 -11.59 -3.42 8.90
N LEU A 310 -11.86 -4.38 9.78
CA LEU A 310 -12.07 -4.18 11.21
C LEU A 310 -10.79 -3.70 11.89
N CYS A 311 -9.66 -4.34 11.60
CA CYS A 311 -8.37 -3.93 12.11
C CYS A 311 -7.22 -4.39 11.22
N TYR A 312 -6.09 -3.70 11.37
CA TYR A 312 -4.78 -4.13 10.92
C TYR A 312 -3.90 -4.39 12.14
N TYR A 313 -2.97 -5.32 12.04
CA TYR A 313 -2.02 -5.62 13.10
C TYR A 313 -0.66 -6.00 12.52
N THR A 314 0.38 -5.84 13.32
CA THR A 314 1.69 -6.44 13.09
C THR A 314 1.90 -7.59 14.09
N SER A 315 2.77 -8.54 13.76
CA SER A 315 3.20 -9.57 14.69
C SER A 315 4.61 -10.04 14.35
N GLN A 316 5.33 -10.49 15.39
CA GLN A 316 6.68 -11.01 15.28
C GLN A 316 6.67 -12.53 15.46
N VAL A 317 6.77 -13.27 14.36
CA VAL A 317 6.91 -14.73 14.43
C VAL A 317 8.36 -15.12 14.72
N PRO A 318 8.65 -16.24 15.39
CA PRO A 318 10.03 -16.58 15.75
C PRO A 318 10.95 -16.91 14.56
N VAL A 319 10.39 -17.40 13.45
CA VAL A 319 11.15 -17.86 12.27
C VAL A 319 10.35 -17.56 11.00
N PRO A 320 10.98 -17.13 9.89
CA PRO A 320 10.30 -17.00 8.62
C PRO A 320 9.85 -18.38 8.09
N PRO A 321 8.72 -18.46 7.38
CA PRO A 321 8.14 -19.76 7.05
C PRO A 321 8.86 -20.51 5.92
N ILE A 322 9.66 -19.82 5.11
CA ILE A 322 10.66 -20.45 4.24
C ILE A 322 12.00 -19.84 4.60
N LEU A 323 12.95 -20.70 4.94
CA LEU A 323 14.36 -20.35 5.04
C LEU A 323 15.01 -20.60 3.68
N GLY A 324 15.83 -19.66 3.23
CA GLY A 324 16.42 -19.75 1.90
C GLY A 324 17.87 -19.29 1.88
N PHE A 325 18.65 -20.04 1.13
CA PHE A 325 20.02 -19.72 0.77
C PHE A 325 20.04 -19.42 -0.72
N TYR A 326 20.64 -18.30 -1.10
CA TYR A 326 20.90 -17.95 -2.49
C TYR A 326 22.38 -17.63 -2.65
N GLN A 327 22.96 -17.95 -3.78
CA GLN A 327 24.32 -17.56 -4.11
C GLN A 327 24.46 -17.39 -5.61
N VAL A 328 25.13 -16.32 -6.01
CA VAL A 328 25.51 -16.07 -7.40
C VAL A 328 27.01 -15.92 -7.50
N LYS A 329 27.61 -16.56 -8.49
CA LYS A 329 29.03 -16.38 -8.86
C LYS A 329 29.12 -16.01 -10.32
N GLU A 330 29.86 -14.94 -10.61
CA GLU A 330 30.09 -14.47 -11.97
C GLU A 330 31.37 -15.06 -12.54
N GLU A 331 31.26 -15.69 -13.71
CA GLU A 331 32.37 -16.27 -14.46
C GLU A 331 32.27 -15.78 -15.92
N GLY A 332 32.80 -14.57 -16.19
CA GLY A 332 32.76 -13.95 -17.51
C GLY A 332 31.34 -13.57 -17.93
N VAL A 333 30.82 -14.18 -19.00
CA VAL A 333 29.43 -13.96 -19.48
C VAL A 333 28.41 -14.92 -18.85
N GLN A 334 28.86 -15.79 -17.94
CA GLN A 334 28.04 -16.78 -17.27
C GLN A 334 27.83 -16.41 -15.79
N LEU A 335 26.63 -16.68 -15.29
CA LEU A 335 26.31 -16.64 -13.87
C LEU A 335 26.00 -18.06 -13.38
N LYS A 336 26.73 -18.52 -12.38
CA LYS A 336 26.39 -19.73 -11.64
C LYS A 336 25.50 -19.36 -10.48
N ILE A 337 24.33 -19.98 -10.43
CA ILE A 337 23.32 -19.79 -9.39
C ILE A 337 23.20 -21.05 -8.55
N THR A 338 23.07 -20.87 -7.24
CA THR A 338 22.73 -21.91 -6.28
C THR A 338 21.63 -21.37 -5.37
N VAL A 339 20.55 -22.11 -5.26
CA VAL A 339 19.41 -21.80 -4.38
C VAL A 339 19.10 -23.05 -3.57
N ASN A 340 18.94 -22.90 -2.26
CA ASN A 340 18.32 -23.92 -1.40
C ASN A 340 17.16 -23.29 -0.65
N LEU A 341 16.00 -23.92 -0.64
CA LEU A 341 14.83 -23.46 0.11
C LEU A 341 14.37 -24.58 1.04
N LYS A 342 14.10 -24.23 2.30
CA LYS A 342 13.58 -25.13 3.32
C LYS A 342 12.30 -24.56 3.91
N LEU A 343 11.22 -25.32 3.82
CA LEU A 343 9.95 -24.99 4.46
C LEU A 343 10.07 -25.24 5.97
N HIS A 344 9.67 -24.27 6.78
CA HIS A 344 9.68 -24.41 8.23
C HIS A 344 8.58 -25.37 8.69
N GLU A 345 8.85 -26.15 9.74
CA GLU A 345 7.98 -27.24 10.21
C GLU A 345 6.63 -26.75 10.77
N SER A 346 6.57 -25.49 11.21
CA SER A 346 5.31 -24.88 11.68
C SER A 346 4.33 -24.56 10.54
N VAL A 347 4.79 -24.62 9.28
CA VAL A 347 3.99 -24.23 8.12
C VAL A 347 3.35 -25.47 7.52
N LYS A 348 2.04 -25.42 7.34
CA LYS A 348 1.32 -26.47 6.63
C LYS A 348 1.84 -26.58 5.20
N ASN A 349 2.37 -27.75 4.84
CA ASN A 349 2.87 -28.03 3.50
C ASN A 349 1.72 -28.30 2.50
N SER A 350 0.93 -27.27 2.22
CA SER A 350 -0.21 -27.30 1.30
C SER A 350 -0.48 -25.88 0.83
N PHE A 351 -0.15 -25.59 -0.42
CA PHE A 351 -0.18 -24.26 -1.00
C PHE A 351 -1.11 -24.24 -2.21
N GLU A 352 -1.67 -23.09 -2.52
CA GLU A 352 -2.32 -22.88 -3.81
C GLU A 352 -1.27 -22.76 -4.91
N PHE A 353 -0.20 -22.01 -4.63
CA PHE A 353 1.02 -21.99 -5.44
C PHE A 353 2.23 -21.58 -4.59
N CYS A 354 3.41 -21.98 -5.05
CA CYS A 354 4.71 -21.55 -4.55
C CYS A 354 5.68 -21.46 -5.72
N GLU A 355 6.31 -20.32 -5.89
CA GLU A 355 7.24 -20.03 -6.97
C GLU A 355 8.35 -19.09 -6.51
N ALA A 356 9.53 -19.22 -7.12
CA ALA A 356 10.68 -18.38 -6.84
C ALA A 356 11.16 -17.69 -8.11
N HIS A 357 11.25 -16.36 -8.07
CA HIS A 357 11.59 -15.49 -9.18
C HIS A 357 13.04 -15.03 -9.05
N ILE A 358 13.83 -15.23 -10.10
CA ILE A 358 15.25 -14.83 -10.18
C ILE A 358 15.40 -13.86 -11.35
N PRO A 359 15.35 -12.53 -11.10
CA PRO A 359 15.49 -11.53 -12.14
C PRO A 359 16.95 -11.22 -12.49
N PHE A 360 17.16 -10.85 -13.75
CA PHE A 360 18.44 -10.44 -14.34
C PHE A 360 18.28 -9.15 -15.17
N TYR A 361 17.50 -8.19 -14.67
CA TYR A 361 17.05 -7.01 -15.43
C TYR A 361 18.18 -6.17 -16.05
N ASN A 362 19.37 -6.11 -15.42
CA ASN A 362 20.50 -5.34 -15.94
C ASN A 362 21.48 -6.16 -16.78
N ARG A 363 21.13 -7.39 -17.17
CA ARG A 363 21.93 -8.26 -18.04
C ARG A 363 21.32 -8.31 -19.44
N GLY A 364 22.11 -8.72 -20.42
CA GLY A 364 21.60 -8.96 -21.78
C GLY A 364 20.55 -10.09 -21.81
N PRO A 365 19.91 -10.36 -22.95
CA PRO A 365 18.92 -11.43 -23.03
C PRO A 365 19.53 -12.79 -22.66
N ILE A 366 18.75 -13.62 -21.98
CA ILE A 366 19.16 -14.99 -21.62
C ILE A 366 19.27 -15.81 -22.92
N THR A 367 20.46 -16.31 -23.22
CA THR A 367 20.74 -17.11 -24.43
C THR A 367 20.75 -18.60 -24.13
N HIS A 368 21.32 -19.00 -23.00
CA HIS A 368 21.39 -20.40 -22.59
C HIS A 368 21.22 -20.54 -21.08
N VAL A 369 20.55 -21.61 -20.65
CA VAL A 369 20.36 -21.96 -19.24
C VAL A 369 20.57 -23.46 -19.12
N GLU A 370 21.54 -23.85 -18.30
CA GLU A 370 21.73 -25.23 -17.85
C GLU A 370 21.37 -25.28 -16.38
N TYR A 371 20.48 -26.19 -15.97
CA TYR A 371 20.01 -26.23 -14.60
C TYR A 371 19.72 -27.65 -14.12
N LYS A 372 19.83 -27.82 -12.81
CA LYS A 372 19.45 -29.01 -12.06
C LYS A 372 18.59 -28.57 -10.88
N VAL A 373 17.36 -29.07 -10.84
CA VAL A 373 16.43 -28.90 -9.72
C VAL A 373 16.21 -30.23 -9.01
N SER A 374 16.07 -30.20 -7.69
CA SER A 374 15.65 -31.39 -6.93
C SER A 374 14.13 -31.59 -6.94
N PHE A 375 13.38 -30.52 -7.17
CA PHE A 375 11.91 -30.53 -7.19
C PHE A 375 11.36 -29.36 -8.02
N GLY A 376 10.16 -29.51 -8.57
CA GLY A 376 9.53 -28.49 -9.40
C GLY A 376 10.13 -28.36 -10.81
N GLN A 377 9.86 -27.24 -11.48
CA GLN A 377 10.30 -26.96 -12.85
C GLN A 377 10.74 -25.51 -13.04
N ILE A 378 11.65 -25.25 -13.99
CA ILE A 378 12.12 -23.90 -14.32
C ILE A 378 11.46 -23.43 -15.61
N GLU A 379 10.89 -22.23 -15.58
CA GLU A 379 10.45 -21.49 -16.76
C GLU A 379 11.40 -20.31 -17.03
N VAL A 380 11.75 -20.13 -18.31
CA VAL A 380 12.71 -19.12 -18.76
C VAL A 380 12.00 -18.03 -19.55
N PHE A 381 11.88 -16.84 -18.97
CA PHE A 381 11.30 -15.67 -19.64
C PHE A 381 12.42 -14.80 -20.21
N ARG A 382 12.88 -15.14 -21.42
CA ARG A 382 14.05 -14.50 -22.07
C ARG A 382 13.87 -13.00 -22.28
N GLU A 383 12.68 -12.56 -22.69
CA GLU A 383 12.36 -11.14 -22.94
C GLU A 383 12.32 -10.30 -21.66
N LYS A 384 11.97 -10.93 -20.53
CA LYS A 384 11.88 -10.27 -19.23
C LYS A 384 13.16 -10.44 -18.40
N SER A 385 14.18 -11.09 -18.96
CA SER A 385 15.41 -11.50 -18.27
C SER A 385 15.11 -12.12 -16.90
N LEU A 386 14.18 -13.09 -16.84
CA LEU A 386 13.66 -13.65 -15.60
C LEU A 386 13.62 -15.17 -15.67
N LEU A 387 14.10 -15.83 -14.61
CA LEU A 387 13.84 -17.26 -14.36
C LEU A 387 12.77 -17.39 -13.29
N VAL A 388 11.82 -18.30 -13.51
CA VAL A 388 10.78 -18.63 -12.54
C VAL A 388 10.90 -20.11 -12.20
N TRP A 389 11.18 -20.40 -10.94
CA TRP A 389 11.15 -21.76 -10.40
C TRP A 389 9.77 -22.05 -9.82
N ILE A 390 9.00 -22.85 -10.55
CA ILE A 390 7.68 -23.31 -10.15
C ILE A 390 7.84 -24.52 -9.23
N ILE A 391 7.60 -24.32 -7.94
CA ILE A 391 7.69 -25.36 -6.91
C ILE A 391 6.36 -26.12 -6.84
N GLY A 392 5.24 -25.40 -7.00
CA GLY A 392 3.89 -25.96 -7.06
C GLY A 392 3.14 -25.89 -5.72
N GLN A 393 2.32 -26.90 -5.44
CA GLN A 393 1.36 -26.88 -4.32
C GLN A 393 1.89 -27.45 -3.00
N LYS A 394 3.11 -28.00 -2.98
CA LYS A 394 3.75 -28.54 -1.77
C LYS A 394 5.24 -28.77 -1.99
N PHE A 395 6.01 -28.79 -0.91
CA PHE A 395 7.37 -29.28 -0.86
C PHE A 395 7.39 -30.82 -0.78
N PRO A 396 8.51 -31.46 -1.16
CA PRO A 396 8.73 -32.89 -0.95
C PRO A 396 8.79 -33.24 0.55
N LYS A 397 8.82 -34.54 0.87
CA LYS A 397 8.87 -35.03 2.27
C LYS A 397 10.07 -34.51 3.07
N SER A 398 11.18 -34.19 2.41
CA SER A 398 12.37 -33.59 3.03
C SER A 398 12.13 -32.17 3.53
N MET A 399 11.06 -31.50 3.10
CA MET A 399 10.79 -30.07 3.29
C MET A 399 11.91 -29.15 2.78
N GLU A 400 12.82 -29.68 1.97
CA GLU A 400 13.98 -28.98 1.43
C GLU A 400 14.14 -29.27 -0.06
N ILE A 401 14.40 -28.22 -0.82
CA ILE A 401 14.55 -28.23 -2.28
C ILE A 401 15.74 -27.38 -2.70
N SER A 402 16.34 -27.72 -3.83
CA SER A 402 17.50 -27.01 -4.35
C SER A 402 17.44 -26.83 -5.86
N LEU A 403 18.01 -25.71 -6.31
CA LEU A 403 18.24 -25.35 -7.70
C LEU A 403 19.71 -24.97 -7.84
N SER A 404 20.39 -25.56 -8.81
CA SER A 404 21.73 -25.15 -9.23
C SER A 404 21.74 -25.00 -10.74
N GLY A 405 22.43 -24.00 -11.27
CA GLY A 405 22.47 -23.80 -12.71
C GLY A 405 23.46 -22.75 -13.16
N THR A 406 23.68 -22.72 -14.47
CA THR A 406 24.52 -21.75 -15.17
C THR A 406 23.66 -21.01 -16.19
N VAL A 407 23.62 -19.69 -16.07
CA VAL A 407 22.87 -18.79 -16.97
C VAL A 407 23.87 -18.04 -17.83
N THR A 408 23.71 -18.11 -19.15
CA THR A 408 24.54 -17.38 -20.12
C THR A 408 23.73 -16.25 -20.74
N PHE A 409 24.35 -15.08 -20.85
CA PHE A 409 23.72 -13.88 -21.38
C PHE A 409 24.32 -13.49 -22.74
N GLY A 410 23.48 -12.93 -23.60
CA GLY A 410 23.91 -12.28 -24.84
C GLY A 410 24.48 -10.87 -24.58
N ALA A 411 24.93 -10.22 -25.65
CA ALA A 411 25.32 -8.81 -25.59
C ALA A 411 24.14 -7.95 -25.11
N LYS A 412 24.41 -6.97 -24.25
CA LYS A 412 23.40 -5.98 -23.85
C LYS A 412 22.94 -5.22 -25.10
N SER A 413 21.64 -5.18 -25.38
CA SER A 413 21.13 -4.26 -26.39
C SER A 413 21.16 -2.84 -25.82
N HIS A 414 21.39 -1.85 -26.67
CA HIS A 414 21.33 -0.43 -26.31
C HIS A 414 19.89 0.11 -26.17
N GLU A 415 18.87 -0.77 -26.20
CA GLU A 415 17.49 -0.34 -26.05
C GLU A 415 17.15 -0.12 -24.57
N LYS A 416 16.32 0.89 -24.32
CA LYS A 416 15.87 1.40 -23.01
C LYS A 416 15.12 0.31 -22.21
N GLN A 417 15.82 -0.69 -21.70
CA GLN A 417 15.27 -1.62 -20.72
C GLN A 417 15.21 -0.93 -19.35
N PRO A 418 14.16 -1.20 -18.55
CA PRO A 418 14.07 -0.67 -17.19
C PRO A 418 15.30 -1.12 -16.39
N PHE A 419 16.03 -0.14 -15.87
CA PHE A 419 17.22 -0.35 -15.05
C PHE A 419 16.81 -0.66 -13.61
N ASP A 420 17.29 -1.77 -13.08
CA ASP A 420 17.05 -2.14 -11.68
C ASP A 420 18.22 -1.68 -10.81
N HIS A 421 17.94 -1.02 -9.68
CA HIS A 421 19.00 -0.48 -8.84
C HIS A 421 19.74 -1.54 -8.00
N ILE A 422 19.18 -2.74 -7.89
CA ILE A 422 19.69 -3.85 -7.07
C ILE A 422 20.46 -4.84 -7.94
N CYS A 423 19.95 -5.24 -9.11
CA CYS A 423 20.55 -6.30 -9.92
C CYS A 423 21.83 -5.88 -10.69
N ILE A 424 22.78 -5.17 -10.07
CA ILE A 424 23.99 -4.63 -10.71
C ILE A 424 25.20 -5.49 -10.36
N GLY A 425 26.00 -5.85 -11.36
CA GLY A 425 27.17 -6.71 -11.15
C GLY A 425 26.76 -8.06 -10.56
N GLY A 426 27.44 -8.48 -9.49
CA GLY A 426 27.12 -9.73 -8.80
C GLY A 426 25.89 -9.66 -7.88
N THR A 427 25.37 -8.47 -7.60
CA THR A 427 24.17 -8.31 -6.75
C THR A 427 22.95 -8.86 -7.47
N ALA A 428 22.26 -9.76 -6.81
CA ALA A 428 21.03 -10.37 -7.29
C ALA A 428 20.13 -10.70 -6.10
N TYR A 429 18.84 -10.88 -6.37
CA TYR A 429 17.89 -11.30 -5.37
C TYR A 429 17.04 -12.47 -5.88
N LEU A 430 16.55 -13.26 -4.95
CA LEU A 430 15.53 -14.27 -5.20
C LEU A 430 14.24 -13.79 -4.54
N LYS A 431 13.11 -13.79 -5.24
CA LYS A 431 11.81 -13.47 -4.65
C LYS A 431 10.92 -14.69 -4.62
N VAL A 432 10.57 -15.17 -3.43
CA VAL A 432 9.65 -16.30 -3.25
C VAL A 432 8.24 -15.77 -2.99
N ASN A 433 7.32 -16.17 -3.86
CA ASN A 433 5.89 -15.91 -3.72
C ASN A 433 5.20 -17.22 -3.35
N ILE A 434 4.42 -17.21 -2.28
CA ILE A 434 3.68 -18.38 -1.83
C ILE A 434 2.32 -17.93 -1.31
N PHE A 435 1.30 -18.70 -1.67
CA PHE A 435 -0.07 -18.47 -1.24
C PHE A 435 -0.64 -19.70 -0.54
N ILE A 436 -1.11 -19.49 0.69
CA ILE A 436 -1.67 -20.53 1.54
C ILE A 436 -3.09 -20.12 1.93
N CYS A 437 -4.07 -20.91 1.49
CA CYS A 437 -5.47 -20.73 1.86
C CYS A 437 -5.86 -21.74 2.94
N PHE A 438 -6.47 -21.26 4.02
CA PHE A 438 -7.07 -22.10 5.06
C PHE A 438 -8.58 -21.89 5.07
N THR A 439 -9.35 -22.99 5.12
CA THR A 439 -10.81 -22.98 5.17
C THR A 439 -11.38 -23.03 6.59
N THR A 440 -10.53 -23.15 7.61
CA THR A 440 -10.91 -23.31 9.02
C THR A 440 -10.23 -22.25 9.88
N LEU A 441 -11.01 -21.57 10.73
CA LEU A 441 -10.58 -20.50 11.66
C LEU A 441 -9.46 -20.87 12.65
N GLU A 442 -9.04 -22.14 12.70
CA GLU A 442 -7.95 -22.59 13.57
C GLU A 442 -6.55 -22.27 13.03
N ILE A 443 -6.42 -21.92 11.74
CA ILE A 443 -5.13 -21.55 11.13
C ILE A 443 -5.36 -20.42 10.14
N LEU A 444 -4.69 -19.29 10.34
CA LEU A 444 -4.92 -18.02 9.64
C LEU A 444 -4.41 -18.07 8.18
N PRO A 445 -5.16 -17.53 7.18
CA PRO A 445 -4.69 -17.36 5.80
C PRO A 445 -3.42 -16.53 5.73
N LEU A 446 -2.36 -17.13 5.19
CA LEU A 446 -1.00 -16.59 5.15
C LEU A 446 -0.59 -16.37 3.70
N PHE A 447 -0.50 -15.11 3.29
CA PHE A 447 0.26 -14.67 2.12
C PHE A 447 1.71 -14.43 2.55
N LEU A 448 2.66 -14.83 1.72
CA LEU A 448 4.07 -14.58 1.97
C LEU A 448 4.72 -13.95 0.74
N ASN A 449 5.50 -12.90 0.97
CA ASN A 449 6.49 -12.42 0.01
C ASN A 449 7.85 -12.38 0.73
N CYS A 450 8.73 -13.33 0.41
CA CYS A 450 10.13 -13.28 0.83
C CYS A 450 10.98 -12.69 -0.31
N ILE A 451 11.85 -11.74 0.02
CA ILE A 451 12.85 -11.18 -0.90
C ILE A 451 14.22 -11.49 -0.28
N TYR A 452 14.99 -12.36 -0.91
CA TYR A 452 16.35 -12.72 -0.50
C TYR A 452 17.33 -11.80 -1.22
N LEU A 453 18.04 -10.92 -0.50
CA LEU A 453 18.98 -9.96 -1.06
C LEU A 453 20.41 -10.38 -0.72
N ILE A 454 21.32 -10.34 -1.70
CA ILE A 454 22.76 -10.44 -1.44
C ILE A 454 23.43 -9.27 -2.13
N ASP A 455 23.80 -8.26 -1.33
CA ASP A 455 24.84 -7.30 -1.70
C ASP A 455 26.18 -7.88 -1.29
N PHE A 456 27.24 -7.69 -2.09
CA PHE A 456 28.60 -8.15 -1.80
C PHE A 456 29.23 -7.37 -0.65
#